data_AF-A0A314YG63-F1
#
_entry.id   AF-A0A314YG63-F1
#
_cell.length_a   1.000
_cell.length_b   1.000
_cell.length_c   1.000
_cell.angle_alpha   90.00
_cell.angle_beta   90.00
_cell.angle_gamma   90.00
#
_symmetry.space_group_name_H-M   'P 1'
#
loop_
_entity.id
_entity.type
_entity.pdbx_description
1 polymer ?
#
loop_
_entity_poly.entity_id
_entity_poly.type
_entity_poly.pdbx_seq_one_letter_code
_entity_poly.pdbx_strand_id
1 'polypeptide(L)'
;MNDQTLGMICDYLKPKIFKENAQVVEAGQPLNAMLYIIAGSMQAYLPIRAAGEARPSTSFETLEKGMFVGEELLDWVAKTKTFYDQPVSFKTIRCSKNVEAFALTVDDLKNLVVSRDIFQRSSKSEV
;
A
#
# COMPACT_ATOMS: atom_id res chain seq x y z
N MET A 1 -15.95 -1.02 -8.47
CA MET A 1 -15.02 -1.86 -9.25
C MET A 1 -15.82 -2.98 -9.89
N ASN A 2 -15.60 -3.30 -11.16
CA ASN A 2 -16.21 -4.45 -11.82
C ASN A 2 -15.29 -5.69 -11.68
N ASP A 3 -15.83 -6.89 -11.84
CA ASP A 3 -15.09 -8.16 -11.65
C ASP A 3 -13.88 -8.28 -12.59
N GLN A 4 -13.94 -7.66 -13.77
CA GLN A 4 -12.86 -7.60 -14.74
C GLN A 4 -11.65 -6.78 -14.23
N THR A 5 -11.91 -5.65 -13.57
CA THR A 5 -10.88 -4.83 -12.91
C THR A 5 -10.19 -5.60 -11.79
N LEU A 6 -10.98 -6.34 -11.00
CA LEU A 6 -10.45 -7.12 -9.90
C LEU A 6 -9.55 -8.25 -10.42
N GLY A 7 -9.97 -8.94 -11.48
CA GLY A 7 -9.15 -9.95 -12.17
C GLY A 7 -7.81 -9.39 -12.62
N MET A 8 -7.81 -8.22 -13.27
CA MET A 8 -6.55 -7.58 -13.67
C MET A 8 -5.66 -7.24 -12.48
N ILE A 9 -6.21 -6.71 -11.38
CA ILE A 9 -5.40 -6.43 -10.18
C ILE A 9 -4.80 -7.72 -9.62
N CYS A 10 -5.58 -8.81 -9.59
CA CYS A 10 -5.11 -10.11 -9.13
C CYS A 10 -3.93 -10.65 -9.93
N ASP A 11 -3.88 -10.39 -11.25
CA ASP A 11 -2.75 -10.82 -12.10
C ASP A 11 -1.42 -10.15 -11.74
N TYR A 12 -1.46 -8.97 -11.11
CA TYR A 12 -0.27 -8.22 -10.70
C TYR A 12 0.11 -8.45 -9.24
N LEU A 13 -0.75 -9.11 -8.44
CA LEU A 13 -0.45 -9.41 -7.04
C LEU A 13 0.65 -10.47 -6.94
N LYS A 14 1.80 -10.09 -6.38
CA LYS A 14 2.93 -10.99 -6.18
C LYS A 14 3.00 -11.43 -4.71
N PRO A 15 3.09 -12.73 -4.40
CA PRO A 15 3.28 -13.17 -3.03
C PRO A 15 4.64 -12.69 -2.52
N LYS A 16 4.67 -12.22 -1.26
CA LYS A 16 5.87 -11.73 -0.60
C LYS A 16 5.89 -12.19 0.85
N ILE A 17 7.05 -12.66 1.29
CA ILE A 17 7.30 -13.10 2.64
C ILE A 17 8.23 -12.09 3.31
N PHE A 18 7.82 -11.63 4.49
CA PHE A 18 8.62 -10.78 5.35
C PHE A 18 8.98 -11.57 6.61
N LYS A 19 10.27 -11.54 6.95
CA LYS A 19 10.74 -12.17 8.17
C LYS A 19 10.30 -11.34 9.38
N GLU A 20 10.15 -12.00 10.52
CA GLU A 20 10.01 -11.34 11.80
C GLU A 20 11.08 -10.26 11.96
N ASN A 21 10.71 -9.14 12.58
CA ASN A 21 11.56 -7.98 12.80
C ASN A 21 12.00 -7.23 11.53
N ALA A 22 11.56 -7.63 10.33
CA ALA A 22 11.81 -6.87 9.11
C ALA A 22 11.04 -5.53 9.11
N GLN A 23 11.73 -4.45 8.75
CA GLN A 23 11.10 -3.16 8.46
C GLN A 23 10.50 -3.20 7.05
N VAL A 24 9.20 -2.96 6.97
CA VAL A 24 8.42 -3.04 5.73
C VAL A 24 8.21 -1.66 5.14
N VAL A 25 7.94 -0.67 5.99
CA VAL A 25 7.75 0.74 5.63
C VAL A 25 8.48 1.61 6.65
N GLU A 26 9.05 2.71 6.18
CA GLU A 26 9.73 3.70 7.01
C GLU A 26 9.01 5.04 6.90
N ALA A 27 8.77 5.70 8.04
CA ALA A 27 8.18 7.03 8.05
C ALA A 27 9.07 8.03 7.30
N GLY A 28 8.45 8.91 6.51
CA GLY A 28 9.15 9.89 5.67
C GLY A 28 9.68 9.33 4.35
N GLN A 29 9.56 8.03 4.09
CA GLN A 29 9.91 7.42 2.81
C GLN A 29 8.69 7.25 1.89
N PRO A 30 8.85 7.35 0.56
CA PRO A 30 7.80 7.02 -0.39
C PRO A 30 7.32 5.57 -0.24
N LEU A 31 6.02 5.35 -0.37
CA LEU A 31 5.42 4.02 -0.34
C LEU A 31 5.64 3.29 -1.66
N ASN A 32 6.36 2.19 -1.64
CA ASN A 32 6.74 1.48 -2.88
C ASN A 32 5.77 0.35 -3.29
N ALA A 33 4.92 -0.10 -2.38
CA ALA A 33 3.93 -1.14 -2.66
C ALA A 33 2.76 -1.07 -1.67
N MET A 34 1.59 -1.47 -2.16
CA MET A 34 0.46 -1.83 -1.32
C MET A 34 0.58 -3.32 -0.95
N LEU A 35 0.32 -3.67 0.30
CA LEU A 35 0.36 -5.05 0.79
C LEU A 35 -1.01 -5.46 1.33
N TYR A 36 -1.42 -6.70 1.05
CA TYR A 36 -2.56 -7.36 1.69
C TYR A 36 -2.05 -8.53 2.53
N ILE A 37 -2.25 -8.48 3.84
CA ILE A 37 -1.72 -9.47 4.79
C ILE A 37 -2.59 -10.72 4.74
N ILE A 38 -1.99 -11.87 4.44
CA ILE A 38 -2.68 -13.17 4.41
C ILE A 38 -2.33 -14.07 5.60
N ALA A 39 -1.17 -13.85 6.23
CA ALA A 39 -0.76 -14.52 7.46
C ALA A 39 0.27 -13.68 8.25
N GLY A 40 0.34 -13.89 9.56
CA GLY A 40 1.26 -13.16 10.45
C GLY A 40 0.69 -11.83 10.97
N SER A 41 1.56 -11.01 11.54
CA SER A 41 1.21 -9.67 12.00
C SER A 41 2.37 -8.68 11.92
N MET A 42 2.02 -7.40 11.77
CA MET A 42 2.93 -6.26 11.78
C MET A 42 2.50 -5.27 12.86
N GLN A 43 3.41 -4.37 13.22
CA GLN A 43 3.17 -3.24 14.11
C GLN A 43 3.49 -1.96 13.35
N ALA A 44 2.52 -1.05 13.34
CA ALA A 44 2.64 0.27 12.73
C ALA A 44 2.83 1.33 13.82
N TYR A 45 4.02 1.90 13.86
CA TYR A 45 4.42 2.92 14.83
C TYR A 45 4.20 4.30 14.24
N LEU A 46 3.52 5.16 15.01
CA LEU A 46 3.40 6.57 14.66
C LEU A 46 4.74 7.28 14.94
N PRO A 47 5.21 8.17 14.06
CA PRO A 47 6.34 9.04 14.33
C PRO A 47 5.97 9.98 15.47
N ILE A 48 6.93 10.21 16.36
CA ILE A 48 6.74 11.05 17.54
C ILE A 48 6.52 12.48 17.08
N ARG A 49 5.38 13.09 17.46
CA ARG A 49 5.05 14.49 17.16
C ARG A 49 5.53 15.47 18.23
N ALA A 50 6.55 15.13 19.01
CA ALA A 50 7.09 15.99 20.05
C ALA A 50 8.51 16.45 19.67
N ALA A 51 8.64 17.74 19.38
CA ALA A 51 9.93 18.39 19.20
C ALA A 51 10.76 18.23 20.49
N GLY A 52 11.72 17.32 20.49
CA GLY A 52 12.73 17.20 21.54
C GLY A 52 12.95 15.80 22.13
N GLU A 53 12.02 14.85 21.95
CA GLU A 53 12.21 13.49 22.48
C GLU A 53 12.60 12.51 21.37
N ALA A 54 13.89 12.21 21.29
CA ALA A 54 14.48 11.19 20.41
C ALA A 54 14.19 9.75 20.90
N ARG A 55 12.97 9.46 21.36
CA ARG A 55 12.62 8.18 21.98
C ARG A 55 11.49 7.52 21.19
N PRO A 56 11.67 6.31 20.63
CA PRO A 56 10.70 5.68 19.73
C PRO A 56 9.29 5.66 20.35
N SER A 57 8.28 6.03 19.57
CA SER A 57 6.88 6.00 20.03
C SER A 57 6.54 4.60 20.48
N THR A 58 6.09 4.46 21.74
CA THR A 58 5.68 3.16 22.30
C THR A 58 4.29 2.75 21.85
N SER A 59 3.51 3.67 21.29
CA SER A 59 2.20 3.38 20.73
C SER A 59 2.33 2.81 19.31
N PHE A 60 1.73 1.65 19.10
CA PHE A 60 1.63 1.01 17.81
C PHE A 60 0.20 0.51 17.58
N GLU A 61 -0.17 0.45 16.30
CA GLU A 61 -1.33 -0.27 15.82
C GLU A 61 -0.88 -1.66 15.35
N THR A 62 -1.66 -2.70 15.66
CA THR A 62 -1.39 -4.05 15.16
C THR A 62 -2.10 -4.23 13.82
N LEU A 63 -1.36 -4.66 12.80
CA LEU A 63 -1.89 -5.01 11.50
C LEU A 63 -1.86 -6.54 11.36
N GLU A 64 -3.02 -7.13 11.11
CA GLU A 64 -3.20 -8.59 11.07
C GLU A 64 -3.72 -9.06 9.71
N LYS A 65 -3.93 -10.38 9.60
CA LYS A 65 -4.54 -11.00 8.43
C LYS A 65 -5.83 -10.27 8.01
N GLY A 66 -5.94 -9.97 6.73
CA GLY A 66 -7.07 -9.27 6.13
C GLY A 66 -6.92 -7.74 6.09
N MET A 67 -5.88 -7.19 6.71
CA MET A 67 -5.60 -5.75 6.67
C MET A 67 -4.62 -5.39 5.55
N PHE A 68 -4.64 -4.10 5.19
CA PHE A 68 -3.80 -3.54 4.14
C PHE A 68 -2.69 -2.63 4.70
N VAL A 69 -1.61 -2.50 3.95
CA VAL A 69 -0.57 -1.48 4.12
C VAL A 69 -0.44 -0.72 2.82
N GLY A 70 -0.39 0.61 2.86
CA GLY A 70 -0.18 1.42 1.66
C GLY A 70 -1.41 1.51 0.75
N GLU A 71 -2.62 1.37 1.31
CA GLU A 71 -3.88 1.45 0.54
C GLU A 71 -4.08 2.82 -0.12
N GLU A 72 -3.46 3.88 0.42
CA GLU A 72 -3.46 5.22 -0.17
C GLU A 72 -2.83 5.27 -1.57
N LEU A 73 -2.04 4.27 -1.94
CA LEU A 73 -1.50 4.15 -3.30
C LEU A 73 -2.61 3.94 -4.33
N LEU A 74 -3.71 3.27 -3.99
CA LEU A 74 -4.84 3.08 -4.90
C LEU A 74 -5.54 4.40 -5.22
N ASP A 75 -5.80 5.20 -4.19
CA ASP A 75 -6.39 6.54 -4.35
C ASP A 75 -5.46 7.46 -5.14
N TRP A 76 -4.15 7.37 -4.87
CA TRP A 76 -3.15 8.15 -5.58
C TRP A 76 -3.14 7.84 -7.07
N VAL A 77 -3.05 6.56 -7.47
CA VAL A 77 -3.01 6.21 -8.90
C VAL A 77 -4.34 6.50 -9.60
N ALA A 78 -5.47 6.50 -8.89
CA ALA A 78 -6.76 6.87 -9.45
C ALA A 78 -6.88 8.38 -9.74
N LYS A 79 -6.20 9.23 -8.97
CA LYS A 79 -6.29 10.70 -9.07
C LYS A 79 -5.18 11.34 -9.88
N THR A 80 -3.97 10.78 -9.82
CA THR A 80 -2.78 11.40 -10.43
C THR A 80 -2.77 11.21 -11.95
N LYS A 81 -2.46 12.28 -12.69
CA LYS A 81 -2.25 12.24 -14.15
C LYS A 81 -0.78 12.05 -14.53
N THR A 82 0.12 12.31 -13.59
CA THR A 82 1.56 12.47 -13.87
C THR A 82 2.45 11.67 -12.92
N PHE A 83 1.90 11.01 -11.89
CA PHE A 83 2.60 10.14 -10.94
C PHE A 83 3.81 10.77 -10.22
N TYR A 84 3.90 12.10 -10.12
CA TYR A 84 5.02 12.79 -9.46
C TYR A 84 4.85 12.94 -7.94
N ASP A 85 3.63 12.77 -7.44
CA ASP A 85 3.20 13.03 -6.07
C ASP A 85 3.00 11.72 -5.27
N GLN A 86 3.95 10.79 -5.38
CA GLN A 86 3.86 9.49 -4.72
C GLN A 86 3.67 9.65 -3.20
N PRO A 87 2.68 8.97 -2.60
CA PRO A 87 2.42 9.03 -1.17
C PRO A 87 3.65 8.68 -0.33
N VAL A 88 3.90 9.51 0.68
CA VAL A 88 4.96 9.32 1.67
C VAL A 88 4.35 8.74 2.93
N SER A 89 4.94 7.68 3.45
CA SER A 89 4.45 7.06 4.68
C SER A 89 4.62 8.00 5.87
N PHE A 90 3.58 8.08 6.68
CA PHE A 90 3.62 8.75 7.97
C PHE A 90 3.77 7.77 9.13
N LYS A 91 4.01 6.46 8.88
CA LYS A 91 4.20 5.42 9.90
C LYS A 91 5.44 4.59 9.57
N THR A 92 6.11 4.07 10.60
CA THR A 92 7.11 3.01 10.43
C THR A 92 6.44 1.68 10.72
N ILE A 93 6.52 0.72 9.80
CA ILE A 93 5.86 -0.58 9.92
C ILE A 93 6.92 -1.66 9.99
N ARG A 94 6.83 -2.50 11.02
CA ARG A 94 7.74 -3.62 11.27
C ARG A 94 6.97 -4.91 11.49
N CYS A 95 7.49 -6.02 11.01
CA CYS A 95 6.92 -7.33 11.25
C CYS A 95 7.13 -7.76 12.71
N SER A 96 6.04 -8.07 13.43
CA SER A 96 6.12 -8.64 14.79
C SER A 96 6.19 -10.16 14.78
N LYS A 97 5.81 -10.79 13.66
CA LYS A 97 6.02 -12.22 13.33
C LYS A 97 6.42 -12.34 11.86
N ASN A 98 6.74 -13.54 11.39
CA ASN A 98 6.80 -13.77 9.94
C ASN A 98 5.45 -13.44 9.30
N VAL A 99 5.47 -12.68 8.21
CA VAL A 99 4.28 -12.24 7.49
C VAL A 99 4.31 -12.72 6.06
N GLU A 100 3.19 -13.27 5.61
CA GLU A 100 2.91 -13.51 4.21
C GLU A 100 1.90 -12.47 3.74
N ALA A 101 2.17 -11.84 2.61
CA ALA A 101 1.32 -10.83 2.02
C ALA A 101 1.34 -10.91 0.50
N PHE A 102 0.27 -10.46 -0.14
CA PHE A 102 0.31 -10.09 -1.55
C PHE A 102 0.77 -8.65 -1.68
N ALA A 103 1.72 -8.41 -2.59
CA ALA A 103 2.25 -7.08 -2.88
C ALA A 103 1.81 -6.63 -4.26
N LEU A 104 1.35 -5.38 -4.33
CA LEU A 104 1.09 -4.65 -5.57
C LEU A 104 2.02 -3.44 -5.59
N THR A 105 3.03 -3.46 -6.47
CA THR A 105 4.03 -2.39 -6.48
C THR A 105 3.50 -1.13 -7.14
N VAL A 106 4.15 0.01 -6.88
CA VAL A 106 3.83 1.27 -7.56
C VAL A 106 3.95 1.14 -9.08
N ASP A 107 4.91 0.39 -9.59
CA ASP A 107 5.07 0.20 -11.03
C ASP A 107 3.96 -0.69 -11.59
N ASP A 108 3.57 -1.75 -10.87
CA ASP A 108 2.40 -2.56 -11.22
C ASP A 108 1.11 -1.70 -11.24
N LEU A 109 0.92 -0.82 -10.26
CA LEU A 109 -0.21 0.12 -10.20
C LEU A 109 -0.20 1.12 -11.37
N LYS A 110 0.96 1.70 -11.70
CA LYS A 110 1.11 2.59 -12.86
C LYS A 110 0.76 1.86 -14.16
N ASN A 111 1.24 0.63 -14.32
CA ASN A 111 0.94 -0.18 -15.51
C ASN A 111 -0.56 -0.48 -15.62
N LEU A 112 -1.23 -0.80 -14.51
CA LEU A 112 -2.69 -1.01 -14.48
C LEU A 112 -3.47 0.24 -14.92
N VAL A 113 -3.03 1.43 -14.51
CA VAL A 113 -3.69 2.70 -14.90
C VAL A 113 -3.37 3.10 -16.35
N VAL A 114 -2.11 2.98 -16.78
CA VAL A 114 -1.65 3.35 -18.12
C VAL A 114 -2.22 2.43 -19.19
N SER A 115 -2.40 1.14 -18.87
CA SER A 115 -2.98 0.15 -19.79
C SER A 115 -4.47 0.39 -20.08
N ARG A 116 -5.10 1.42 -19.46
CA ARG A 116 -6.42 1.98 -19.78
C ARG A 116 -7.49 0.97 -20.18
N ASP A 117 -7.95 0.18 -19.22
CA ASP A 117 -9.32 -0.37 -19.25
C ASP A 117 -10.06 -0.31 -17.89
N ILE A 118 -9.43 0.18 -16.82
CA ILE A 118 -10.02 0.15 -15.47
C ILE A 118 -10.84 1.41 -15.13
N PHE A 119 -10.44 2.60 -15.61
CA PHE A 119 -11.09 3.88 -15.23
C PHE A 119 -11.68 4.68 -16.39
N GLN A 120 -11.66 4.18 -17.62
CA GLN A 120 -12.17 4.90 -18.80
C GLN A 120 -13.30 4.14 -19.50
N ARG A 121 -14.51 4.09 -18.90
CA ARG A 121 -15.73 3.93 -19.70
C ARG A 121 -16.98 4.49 -19.02
N SER A 122 -17.07 5.83 -18.99
CA SER A 122 -18.35 6.53 -19.00
C SER A 122 -18.25 7.72 -19.95
N SER A 123 -18.18 7.41 -21.24
CA SER A 123 -18.62 8.33 -22.29
C SER A 123 -19.48 7.49 -23.22
N LYS A 124 -20.71 7.21 -22.80
CA LYS A 124 -21.77 6.87 -23.74
C LYS A 124 -22.73 8.03 -23.74
N SER A 125 -22.66 8.75 -24.83
CA SER A 125 -23.63 9.75 -25.28
C SER A 125 -25.05 9.20 -25.11
N GLU A 126 -25.92 9.98 -24.49
CA GLU A 126 -27.35 9.93 -24.81
C GLU A 126 -27.69 11.22 -25.56
N VAL A 127 -28.43 10.99 -26.64
CA VAL A 127 -28.86 11.93 -27.68
C VAL A 127 -30.00 12.78 -27.16
#